data_AF-A0A8D8L3V9-F1
#
_entry.id   AF-A0A8D8L3V9-F1
#
_cell.length_a   1.000
_cell.length_b   1.000
_cell.length_c   1.000
_cell.angle_alpha   90.00
_cell.angle_beta   90.00
_cell.angle_gamma   90.00
#
_symmetry.space_group_name_H-M   'P 1'
#
loop_
_entity.id
_entity.type
_entity.pdbx_description
1 polymer ?
#
loop_
_entity_poly.entity_id
_entity_poly.type
_entity_poly.pdbx_seq_one_letter_code
_entity_poly.pdbx_strand_id
1 'polypeptide(L)'
;SNDIPFGGHDNILQILSHLQEQEKVQLTPLILGKMPNSYTFSKKCAEVMIQNHYNHLPIAIFRPPIVVSAYQEPIPGWVDNFNGLSGMCVALIQGHVYRGYGDPSYRCHTVPVDYCVSALLTVAAEAAAERAEVPEQRKVPVINFATDANTMLWGEFGREAAAGCETVLGRFFGRYALGVTTSRFVHRLFVWWFILQAAFADLMLVLVGKKRKHLCMVNRIMALEEAACHFSQHSWSAENANMRAIWANLSAEDRKVLPFDIDSLDWKDYFRHFLPGIKAALERCLQRRKSKCA
;
A
#
# COMPACT_ATOMS: atom_id res chain seq x y z
N SER A 1 2.34 -27.83 6.16
CA SER A 1 2.04 -26.41 5.84
C SER A 1 1.04 -25.89 6.88
N ASN A 2 1.44 -25.81 8.15
CA ASN A 2 0.56 -25.46 9.28
C ASN A 2 1.01 -24.15 9.93
N ASP A 3 1.21 -23.12 9.11
CA ASP A 3 1.64 -21.79 9.58
C ASP A 3 0.47 -20.95 10.12
N ILE A 4 -0.76 -21.46 10.04
CA ILE A 4 -1.94 -20.79 10.56
C ILE A 4 -2.19 -21.34 11.97
N PRO A 5 -2.34 -20.47 12.99
CA PRO A 5 -2.61 -20.91 14.36
C PRO A 5 -3.92 -21.71 14.44
N PHE A 6 -4.12 -22.45 15.54
CA PHE A 6 -5.35 -23.22 15.80
C PHE A 6 -5.70 -24.32 14.77
N GLY A 7 -4.71 -24.81 14.00
CA GLY A 7 -4.88 -25.96 13.12
C GLY A 7 -5.54 -25.66 11.77
N GLY A 8 -5.63 -24.38 11.38
CA GLY A 8 -6.08 -23.97 10.05
C GLY A 8 -7.33 -23.09 10.09
N HIS A 9 -7.65 -22.52 8.92
CA HIS A 9 -8.77 -21.58 8.74
C HIS A 9 -10.12 -22.17 9.16
N ASP A 10 -10.38 -23.44 8.83
CA ASP A 10 -11.69 -24.08 9.05
C ASP A 10 -11.96 -24.31 10.54
N ASN A 11 -10.93 -24.69 11.31
CA ASN A 11 -11.02 -24.79 12.77
C ASN A 11 -11.29 -23.42 13.41
N ILE A 12 -10.66 -22.36 12.90
CA ILE A 12 -10.88 -21.00 13.40
C ILE A 12 -12.33 -20.57 13.12
N LEU A 13 -12.86 -20.83 11.92
CA LEU A 13 -14.27 -20.55 11.62
C LEU A 13 -15.21 -21.34 12.51
N GLN A 14 -14.93 -22.62 12.76
CA GLN A 14 -15.73 -23.45 13.66
C GLN A 14 -15.74 -22.87 15.08
N ILE A 15 -14.56 -22.52 15.63
CA ILE A 15 -14.43 -21.87 16.95
C ILE A 15 -15.24 -20.56 16.97
N LEU A 16 -15.07 -19.70 15.97
CA LEU A 16 -15.73 -18.39 15.91
C LEU A 16 -17.25 -18.47 15.72
N SER A 17 -17.76 -19.50 15.05
CA SER A 17 -19.20 -19.67 14.77
C SER A 17 -20.04 -19.89 16.03
N HIS A 18 -19.43 -20.38 17.11
CA HIS A 18 -20.10 -20.65 18.38
C HIS A 18 -20.00 -19.51 19.40
N LEU A 19 -19.35 -18.41 19.03
CA LEU A 19 -19.04 -17.29 19.93
C LEU A 19 -19.92 -16.07 19.65
N GLN A 20 -20.24 -15.31 20.70
CA GLN A 20 -20.88 -14.01 20.63
C GLN A 20 -19.89 -12.94 20.12
N GLU A 21 -20.39 -11.83 19.57
CA GLU A 21 -19.53 -10.77 19.00
C GLU A 21 -18.50 -10.20 19.99
N GLN A 22 -18.87 -10.06 21.27
CA GLN A 22 -17.93 -9.59 22.31
C GLN A 22 -16.78 -10.59 22.53
N GLU A 23 -17.06 -11.89 22.48
CA GLU A 23 -16.07 -12.96 22.65
C GLU A 23 -15.14 -13.05 21.44
N LYS A 24 -15.68 -12.86 20.22
CA LYS A 24 -14.87 -12.77 19.00
C LYS A 24 -13.86 -11.63 19.05
N VAL A 25 -14.28 -10.47 19.53
CA VAL A 25 -13.38 -9.30 19.70
C VAL A 25 -12.26 -9.62 20.68
N GLN A 26 -12.56 -10.29 21.80
CA GLN A 26 -11.55 -10.68 22.80
C GLN A 26 -10.55 -11.73 22.29
N LEU A 27 -11.00 -12.66 21.43
CA LEU A 27 -10.15 -13.71 20.87
C LEU A 27 -9.36 -13.28 19.62
N THR A 28 -9.75 -12.17 18.99
CA THR A 28 -9.09 -11.64 17.78
C THR A 28 -7.57 -11.50 17.93
N PRO A 29 -7.02 -10.90 19.01
CA PRO A 29 -5.57 -10.77 19.15
C PRO A 29 -4.83 -12.11 19.21
N LEU A 30 -5.45 -13.12 19.82
CA LEU A 30 -4.88 -14.47 19.92
C LEU A 30 -4.89 -15.19 18.57
N ILE A 31 -5.95 -15.01 17.78
CA ILE A 31 -6.08 -15.59 16.44
C ILE A 31 -5.12 -14.93 15.45
N LEU A 32 -4.99 -13.60 15.49
CA LEU A 32 -4.04 -12.87 14.65
C LEU A 32 -2.59 -13.20 15.02
N GLY A 33 -2.31 -13.45 16.29
CA GLY A 33 -0.97 -13.84 16.75
C GLY A 33 0.07 -12.79 16.35
N LYS A 34 1.04 -13.20 15.51
CA LYS A 34 2.12 -12.31 15.02
C LYS A 34 1.72 -11.48 13.79
N MET A 35 0.56 -11.74 13.19
CA MET A 35 0.14 -11.02 11.99
C MET A 35 -0.36 -9.63 12.36
N PRO A 36 -0.03 -8.60 11.58
CA PRO A 36 -0.29 -7.22 11.96
C PRO A 36 -1.75 -6.82 11.97
N ASN A 37 -2.57 -7.46 11.14
CA ASN A 37 -3.99 -7.15 11.02
C ASN A 37 -4.76 -8.32 10.42
N SER A 38 -6.09 -8.24 10.52
CA SER A 38 -7.01 -9.23 9.95
C SER A 38 -6.87 -9.42 8.44
N TYR A 39 -6.44 -8.38 7.71
CA TYR A 39 -6.19 -8.46 6.28
C TYR A 39 -5.03 -9.42 5.95
N THR A 40 -3.87 -9.24 6.59
CA THR A 40 -2.70 -10.13 6.39
C THR A 40 -3.00 -11.56 6.82
N PHE A 41 -3.76 -11.74 7.91
CA PHE A 41 -4.25 -13.04 8.33
C PHE A 41 -5.14 -13.71 7.29
N SER A 42 -6.12 -12.98 6.75
CA SER A 42 -7.01 -13.48 5.70
C SER A 42 -6.22 -13.89 4.44
N LYS A 43 -5.23 -13.10 4.03
CA LYS A 43 -4.35 -13.44 2.90
C LYS A 43 -3.51 -14.68 3.17
N LYS A 44 -2.91 -14.83 4.36
CA LYS A 44 -2.19 -16.04 4.74
C LYS A 44 -3.10 -17.27 4.75
N CYS A 45 -4.36 -17.13 5.20
CA CYS A 45 -5.36 -18.19 5.12
C CYS A 45 -5.63 -18.64 3.68
N ALA A 46 -5.82 -17.67 2.77
CA ALA A 46 -6.03 -17.97 1.35
C ALA A 46 -4.81 -18.69 0.74
N GLU A 47 -3.59 -18.28 1.06
CA GLU A 47 -2.38 -18.94 0.55
C GLU A 47 -2.26 -20.40 1.02
N VAL A 48 -2.53 -20.69 2.29
CA VAL A 48 -2.49 -22.08 2.79
C VAL A 48 -3.62 -22.91 2.17
N MET A 49 -4.81 -22.32 2.00
CA MET A 49 -5.91 -22.99 1.30
C MET A 49 -5.50 -23.35 -0.13
N ILE A 50 -4.86 -22.43 -0.86
CA ILE A 50 -4.33 -22.65 -2.22
C ILE A 50 -3.29 -23.78 -2.23
N GLN A 51 -2.34 -23.75 -1.30
CA GLN A 51 -1.30 -24.77 -1.19
C GLN A 51 -1.85 -26.17 -0.89
N ASN A 52 -2.92 -26.27 -0.10
CA ASN A 52 -3.46 -27.55 0.35
C ASN A 52 -4.48 -28.14 -0.62
N HIS A 53 -5.31 -27.31 -1.27
CA HIS A 53 -6.46 -27.78 -2.05
C HIS A 53 -6.31 -27.60 -3.57
N TYR A 54 -5.45 -26.68 -4.02
CA TYR A 54 -5.36 -26.27 -5.43
C TYR A 54 -3.97 -26.48 -6.04
N ASN A 55 -3.12 -27.25 -5.38
CA ASN A 55 -1.74 -27.52 -5.81
C ASN A 55 -1.60 -28.33 -7.11
N HIS A 56 -2.68 -28.95 -7.57
CA HIS A 56 -2.77 -29.66 -8.85
C HIS A 56 -3.06 -28.73 -10.03
N LEU A 57 -3.34 -27.45 -9.79
CA LEU A 57 -3.59 -26.46 -10.84
C LEU A 57 -2.31 -25.72 -11.22
N PRO A 58 -2.20 -25.23 -12.48
CA PRO A 58 -1.11 -24.37 -12.93
C PRO A 58 -1.28 -22.95 -12.35
N ILE A 59 -1.03 -22.79 -11.05
CA ILE A 59 -1.22 -21.54 -10.31
C ILE A 59 0.05 -21.13 -9.58
N ALA A 60 0.18 -19.83 -9.33
CA ALA A 60 1.23 -19.24 -8.52
C ALA A 60 0.64 -18.22 -7.55
N ILE A 61 1.28 -18.05 -6.39
CA ILE A 61 0.91 -17.03 -5.40
C ILE A 61 1.82 -15.81 -5.63
N PHE A 62 1.24 -14.74 -6.14
CA PHE A 62 1.92 -13.46 -6.32
C PHE A 62 1.74 -12.55 -5.09
N ARG A 63 2.85 -12.10 -4.49
CA ARG A 63 2.87 -11.23 -3.31
C ARG A 63 3.49 -9.88 -3.65
N PRO A 64 2.67 -8.86 -3.96
CA PRO A 64 3.15 -7.50 -4.12
C PRO A 64 3.38 -6.83 -2.76
N PRO A 65 4.28 -5.84 -2.68
CA PRO A 65 4.49 -4.99 -1.53
C PRO A 65 3.47 -3.84 -1.59
N ILE A 66 3.78 -2.68 -1.01
CA ILE A 66 2.87 -1.53 -1.01
C ILE A 66 2.76 -0.98 -2.43
N VAL A 67 1.60 -1.17 -3.06
CA VAL A 67 1.34 -0.66 -4.41
C VAL A 67 1.01 0.83 -4.34
N VAL A 68 1.71 1.62 -5.16
CA VAL A 68 1.54 3.07 -5.28
C VAL A 68 1.08 3.46 -6.69
N SER A 69 1.03 4.75 -7.01
CA SER A 69 0.54 5.22 -8.31
C SER A 69 1.34 4.67 -9.49
N ALA A 70 0.78 4.76 -10.70
CA ALA A 70 1.49 4.38 -11.91
C ALA A 70 2.75 5.20 -12.14
N TYR A 71 3.80 4.56 -12.66
CA TYR A 71 4.99 5.25 -13.14
C TYR A 71 4.81 5.76 -14.57
N GLN A 72 4.29 4.91 -15.47
CA GLN A 72 4.13 5.20 -16.89
C GLN A 72 2.68 5.02 -17.35
N GLU A 73 2.07 3.85 -17.10
CA GLU A 73 0.76 3.49 -17.67
C GLU A 73 -0.35 3.41 -16.61
N PRO A 74 -1.58 3.89 -16.88
CA PRO A 74 -2.03 4.51 -18.13
C PRO A 74 -1.56 5.96 -18.32
N ILE A 75 -1.21 6.65 -17.24
CA ILE A 75 -0.53 7.94 -17.22
C ILE A 75 0.35 8.03 -15.95
N PRO A 76 1.47 8.77 -15.98
CA PRO A 76 2.30 8.96 -14.79
C PRO A 76 1.52 9.56 -13.62
N GLY A 77 1.70 8.98 -12.42
CA GLY A 77 1.00 9.40 -11.20
C GLY A 77 -0.47 8.96 -11.12
N TRP A 78 -0.94 8.11 -12.05
CA TRP A 78 -2.31 7.63 -12.02
C TRP A 78 -2.61 6.83 -10.73
N VAL A 79 -3.73 7.16 -10.09
CA VAL A 79 -4.29 6.42 -8.96
C VAL A 79 -5.76 6.14 -9.19
N ASP A 80 -6.18 4.91 -8.87
CA ASP A 80 -7.59 4.50 -8.90
C ASP A 80 -8.34 5.00 -7.66
N ASN A 81 -7.69 4.91 -6.49
CA ASN A 81 -8.28 5.25 -5.21
C ASN A 81 -7.25 5.90 -4.26
N PHE A 82 -7.76 6.48 -3.18
CA PHE A 82 -6.97 7.17 -2.15
C PHE A 82 -6.70 6.25 -0.95
N ASN A 83 -6.40 4.98 -1.19
CA ASN A 83 -5.98 4.07 -0.13
C ASN A 83 -4.45 4.13 0.05
N GLY A 84 -3.97 3.66 1.20
CA GLY A 84 -2.54 3.61 1.52
C GLY A 84 -1.85 4.97 1.44
N LEU A 85 -0.63 4.98 0.91
CA LEU A 85 0.24 6.18 0.83
C LEU A 85 -0.40 7.30 0.01
N SER A 86 -1.08 6.97 -1.10
CA SER A 86 -1.75 7.97 -1.94
C SER A 86 -2.81 8.76 -1.17
N GLY A 87 -3.52 8.09 -0.24
CA GLY A 87 -4.49 8.73 0.65
C GLY A 87 -3.85 9.61 1.71
N MET A 88 -2.73 9.18 2.28
CA MET A 88 -1.97 9.97 3.27
C MET A 88 -1.47 11.29 2.67
N CYS A 89 -1.11 11.31 1.37
CA CYS A 89 -0.69 12.53 0.67
C CYS A 89 -1.83 13.54 0.41
N VAL A 90 -3.10 13.16 0.58
CA VAL A 90 -4.24 14.08 0.39
C VAL A 90 -4.20 15.24 1.39
N ALA A 91 -3.75 15.01 2.63
CA ALA A 91 -3.56 16.07 3.62
C ALA A 91 -2.62 17.16 3.08
N LEU A 92 -1.46 16.75 2.54
CA LEU A 92 -0.49 17.69 1.97
C LEU A 92 -1.09 18.48 0.80
N ILE A 93 -1.76 17.80 -0.13
CA ILE A 93 -2.39 18.44 -1.30
C ILE A 93 -3.42 19.49 -0.88
N GLN A 94 -4.10 19.25 0.25
CA GLN A 94 -5.08 20.16 0.82
C GLN A 94 -4.49 21.19 1.81
N GLY A 95 -3.15 21.26 1.91
CA GLY A 95 -2.43 22.26 2.69
C GLY A 95 -2.30 21.96 4.19
N HIS A 96 -2.62 20.74 4.62
CA HIS A 96 -2.46 20.32 6.00
C HIS A 96 -1.04 19.82 6.28
N VAL A 97 -0.57 20.06 7.49
CA VAL A 97 0.75 19.61 7.94
C VAL A 97 0.56 18.43 8.88
N TYR A 98 1.14 17.30 8.53
CA TYR A 98 1.01 16.05 9.27
C TYR A 98 2.34 15.29 9.27
N ARG A 99 2.58 14.44 10.27
CA ARG A 99 3.74 13.55 10.29
C ARG A 99 3.32 12.15 10.69
N GLY A 100 3.62 11.20 9.81
CA GLY A 100 3.36 9.79 10.07
C GLY A 100 4.25 9.24 11.18
N TYR A 101 3.73 8.27 11.91
CA TYR A 101 4.45 7.53 12.91
C TYR A 101 5.17 6.32 12.29
N GLY A 102 6.48 6.23 12.52
CA GLY A 102 7.32 5.17 11.96
C GLY A 102 8.81 5.43 12.15
N ASP A 103 9.65 4.50 11.72
CA ASP A 103 11.09 4.69 11.70
C ASP A 103 11.55 5.21 10.34
N PRO A 104 12.14 6.42 10.25
CA PRO A 104 12.62 6.97 8.99
C PRO A 104 13.76 6.14 8.38
N SER A 105 14.42 5.28 9.16
CA SER A 105 15.54 4.43 8.74
C SER A 105 15.06 3.10 8.13
N TYR A 106 13.77 2.78 8.20
CA TYR A 106 13.24 1.55 7.63
C TYR A 106 12.89 1.69 6.16
N ARG A 107 13.03 0.57 5.44
CA ARG A 107 12.75 0.48 4.01
C ARG A 107 11.25 0.55 3.76
N CYS A 108 10.87 1.47 2.88
CA CYS A 108 9.53 1.61 2.33
C CYS A 108 9.42 0.74 1.08
N HIS A 109 9.06 -0.53 1.27
CA HIS A 109 8.84 -1.48 0.17
C HIS A 109 7.59 -1.07 -0.61
N THR A 110 7.81 -0.30 -1.67
CA THR A 110 6.76 0.23 -2.55
C THR A 110 7.05 -0.10 -4.00
N VAL A 111 6.00 -0.23 -4.81
CA VAL A 111 6.10 -0.49 -6.25
C VAL A 111 4.99 0.23 -7.01
N PRO A 112 5.29 0.76 -8.22
CA PRO A 112 4.25 1.31 -9.09
C PRO A 112 3.21 0.26 -9.50
N VAL A 113 1.95 0.67 -9.64
CA VAL A 113 0.84 -0.24 -9.98
C VAL A 113 1.00 -0.89 -11.36
N ASP A 114 1.53 -0.15 -12.34
CA ASP A 114 1.82 -0.64 -13.68
C ASP A 114 2.90 -1.72 -13.69
N TYR A 115 3.97 -1.54 -12.91
CA TYR A 115 4.99 -2.57 -12.73
C TYR A 115 4.40 -3.82 -12.07
N CYS A 116 3.54 -3.64 -11.06
CA CYS A 116 2.80 -4.73 -10.44
C CYS A 116 1.94 -5.52 -11.44
N VAL A 117 1.22 -4.82 -12.32
CA VAL A 117 0.37 -5.45 -13.33
C VAL A 117 1.22 -6.21 -14.35
N SER A 118 2.29 -5.60 -14.86
CA SER A 118 3.22 -6.25 -15.79
C SER A 118 3.87 -7.50 -15.20
N ALA A 119 4.30 -7.43 -13.94
CA ALA A 119 4.83 -8.58 -13.20
C ALA A 119 3.77 -9.67 -13.03
N LEU A 120 2.55 -9.31 -12.64
CA LEU A 120 1.45 -10.27 -12.44
C LEU A 120 1.08 -11.00 -13.75
N LEU A 121 1.00 -10.27 -14.87
CA LEU A 121 0.73 -10.86 -16.19
C LEU A 121 1.82 -11.85 -16.59
N THR A 122 3.08 -11.48 -16.36
CA THR A 122 4.22 -12.36 -16.65
C THR A 122 4.18 -13.63 -15.80
N VAL A 123 3.92 -13.48 -14.49
CA VAL A 123 3.78 -14.62 -13.57
C VAL A 123 2.63 -15.54 -13.97
N ALA A 124 1.51 -14.98 -14.42
CA ALA A 124 0.38 -15.77 -14.90
C ALA A 124 0.72 -16.54 -16.18
N ALA A 125 1.45 -15.93 -17.11
CA ALA A 125 1.91 -16.59 -18.33
C ALA A 125 2.89 -17.74 -18.02
N GLU A 126 3.85 -17.52 -17.12
CA GLU A 126 4.81 -18.54 -16.68
C GLU A 126 4.08 -19.72 -16.02
N ALA A 127 3.16 -19.44 -15.08
CA ALA A 127 2.38 -20.47 -14.41
C ALA A 127 1.54 -21.29 -15.40
N ALA A 128 1.00 -20.64 -16.45
CA ALA A 128 0.25 -21.32 -17.50
C ALA A 128 1.13 -22.20 -18.40
N ALA A 129 2.37 -21.78 -18.68
CA ALA A 129 3.33 -22.55 -19.48
C ALA A 129 3.79 -23.83 -18.76
N GLU A 130 3.96 -23.77 -17.43
CA GLU A 130 4.32 -24.92 -16.59
C GLU A 130 3.21 -26.00 -16.51
N ARG A 131 2.01 -25.74 -17.07
CA ARG A 131 0.88 -26.68 -17.08
C ARG A 131 1.22 -28.06 -17.68
N ALA A 132 2.16 -28.12 -18.61
CA ALA A 132 2.55 -29.37 -19.28
C ALA A 132 3.29 -30.37 -18.36
N GLU A 133 3.82 -29.92 -17.21
CA GLU A 133 4.74 -30.70 -16.39
C GLU A 133 4.29 -30.86 -14.93
N VAL A 134 3.04 -30.47 -14.58
CA VAL A 134 2.59 -30.41 -13.16
C VAL A 134 2.49 -31.82 -12.54
N PRO A 135 3.35 -32.17 -11.57
CA PRO A 135 3.23 -33.41 -10.81
C PRO A 135 1.99 -33.36 -9.90
N GLU A 136 1.40 -34.53 -9.59
CA GLU A 136 0.19 -34.64 -8.75
C GLU A 136 0.28 -33.95 -7.37
N GLN A 137 1.49 -33.70 -6.86
CA GLN A 137 1.71 -32.99 -5.58
C GLN A 137 2.89 -32.02 -5.68
N ARG A 138 2.67 -30.85 -6.29
CA ARG A 138 3.63 -29.74 -6.32
C ARG A 138 3.40 -28.77 -5.17
N LYS A 139 4.45 -28.15 -4.63
CA LYS A 139 4.30 -26.96 -3.79
C LYS A 139 4.02 -25.75 -4.69
N VAL A 140 2.90 -25.07 -4.50
CA VAL A 140 2.52 -23.89 -5.31
C VAL A 140 3.63 -22.83 -5.17
N PRO A 141 4.22 -22.34 -6.28
CA PRO A 141 5.27 -21.33 -6.19
C PRO A 141 4.74 -20.04 -5.57
N VAL A 142 5.53 -19.46 -4.67
CA VAL A 142 5.26 -18.17 -4.06
C VAL A 142 6.28 -17.18 -4.62
N ILE A 143 5.79 -16.11 -5.22
CA ILE A 143 6.59 -15.12 -5.92
C ILE A 143 6.43 -13.79 -5.20
N ASN A 144 7.46 -13.39 -4.46
CA ASN A 144 7.50 -12.09 -3.80
C ASN A 144 8.02 -11.03 -4.77
N PHE A 145 7.20 -10.04 -5.08
CA PHE A 145 7.54 -8.95 -5.99
C PHE A 145 8.14 -7.76 -5.22
N ALA A 146 9.30 -7.97 -4.62
CA ALA A 146 9.97 -6.92 -3.86
C ALA A 146 11.46 -6.86 -4.23
N THR A 147 12.11 -5.76 -3.89
CA THR A 147 13.56 -5.63 -4.01
C THR A 147 14.14 -5.15 -2.70
N ASP A 148 15.39 -5.48 -2.45
CA ASP A 148 16.20 -4.87 -1.40
C ASP A 148 17.22 -3.86 -1.98
N ALA A 149 17.51 -3.93 -3.29
CA ALA A 149 18.57 -3.17 -3.93
C ALA A 149 18.18 -1.70 -4.17
N ASN A 150 16.97 -1.46 -4.66
CA ASN A 150 16.46 -0.12 -4.97
C ASN A 150 15.25 0.25 -4.08
N THR A 151 15.44 0.16 -2.76
CA THR A 151 14.40 0.52 -1.79
C THR A 151 14.59 1.94 -1.26
N MET A 152 13.50 2.71 -1.27
CA MET A 152 13.45 4.03 -0.63
C MET A 152 13.30 3.87 0.89
N LEU A 153 13.85 4.80 1.68
CA LEU A 153 13.60 4.87 3.11
C LEU A 153 12.36 5.71 3.44
N TRP A 154 11.66 5.37 4.52
CA TRP A 154 10.51 6.15 5.00
C TRP A 154 10.86 7.62 5.29
N GLY A 155 12.08 7.90 5.75
CA GLY A 155 12.57 9.26 5.98
C GLY A 155 12.74 10.09 4.71
N GLU A 156 12.92 9.43 3.56
CA GLU A 156 13.11 10.09 2.27
C GLU A 156 11.80 10.36 1.55
N PHE A 157 10.76 9.56 1.83
CA PHE A 157 9.45 9.65 1.18
C PHE A 157 8.90 11.08 1.14
N GLY A 158 8.89 11.79 2.28
CA GLY A 158 8.37 13.16 2.32
C GLY A 158 9.20 14.15 1.48
N ARG A 159 10.52 13.93 1.38
CA ARG A 159 11.42 14.78 0.57
C ARG A 159 11.20 14.54 -0.92
N GLU A 160 11.13 13.27 -1.33
CA GLU A 160 10.93 12.91 -2.72
C GLU A 160 9.51 13.26 -3.18
N ALA A 161 8.48 12.92 -2.41
CA ALA A 161 7.10 13.30 -2.72
C ALA A 161 6.95 14.81 -2.90
N ALA A 162 7.56 15.60 -2.01
CA ALA A 162 7.54 17.06 -2.13
C ALA A 162 8.21 17.58 -3.40
N ALA A 163 9.08 16.82 -4.08
CA ALA A 163 9.67 17.24 -5.35
C ALA A 163 8.62 17.40 -6.46
N GLY A 164 7.50 16.68 -6.37
CA GLY A 164 6.34 16.84 -7.27
C GLY A 164 5.52 18.11 -7.04
N CYS A 165 5.80 18.91 -6.01
CA CYS A 165 5.13 20.21 -5.83
C CYS A 165 5.64 21.24 -6.84
N GLU A 166 4.72 21.90 -7.55
CA GLU A 166 5.02 22.92 -8.56
C GLU A 166 5.75 24.15 -7.96
N THR A 167 5.32 24.61 -6.79
CA THR A 167 5.84 25.83 -6.15
C THR A 167 7.03 25.56 -5.25
N VAL A 168 8.01 26.46 -5.24
CA VAL A 168 9.18 26.39 -4.33
C VAL A 168 8.72 26.31 -2.87
N LEU A 169 7.70 27.09 -2.53
CA LEU A 169 7.12 27.11 -1.19
C LEU A 169 6.43 25.78 -0.85
N GLY A 170 5.70 25.19 -1.80
CA GLY A 170 5.09 23.87 -1.65
C GLY A 170 6.14 22.75 -1.50
N ARG A 171 7.27 22.84 -2.23
CA ARG A 171 8.41 21.93 -2.05
C ARG A 171 9.03 22.06 -0.67
N PHE A 172 9.22 23.29 -0.19
CA PHE A 172 9.77 23.56 1.13
C PHE A 172 8.86 23.00 2.24
N PHE A 173 7.59 23.40 2.28
CA PHE A 173 6.65 22.92 3.29
C PHE A 173 6.36 21.42 3.17
N GLY A 174 6.26 20.89 1.94
CA GLY A 174 6.01 19.46 1.70
C GLY A 174 7.05 18.56 2.33
N ARG A 175 8.34 18.96 2.30
CA ARG A 175 9.43 18.21 2.96
C ARG A 175 9.21 18.05 4.46
N TYR A 176 8.64 19.07 5.11
CA TYR A 176 8.40 19.04 6.57
C TYR A 176 7.04 18.44 6.93
N ALA A 177 6.07 18.48 6.00
CA ALA A 177 4.66 18.11 6.17
C ALA A 177 4.32 16.68 5.73
N LEU A 178 5.27 15.91 5.21
CA LEU A 178 5.13 14.46 4.96
C LEU A 178 6.24 13.65 5.67
N GLY A 179 6.88 14.22 6.68
CA GLY A 179 7.94 13.54 7.41
C GLY A 179 7.42 12.38 8.25
N VAL A 180 8.28 11.39 8.48
CA VAL A 180 8.05 10.28 9.42
C VAL A 180 8.82 10.54 10.71
N THR A 181 8.26 10.17 11.86
CA THR A 181 8.90 10.33 13.18
C THR A 181 8.76 9.11 14.07
N THR A 182 9.82 8.76 14.79
CA THR A 182 9.86 7.66 15.78
C THR A 182 9.30 8.07 17.14
N SER A 183 9.20 9.36 17.42
CA SER A 183 8.73 9.84 18.72
C SER A 183 7.21 9.93 18.76
N ARG A 184 6.58 9.11 19.62
CA ARG A 184 5.13 9.17 19.89
C ARG A 184 4.67 10.53 20.40
N PHE A 185 5.55 11.26 21.10
CA PHE A 185 5.23 12.60 21.59
C PHE A 185 5.15 13.60 20.44
N VAL A 186 6.17 13.61 19.57
CA VAL A 186 6.20 14.49 18.39
C VAL A 186 5.06 14.16 17.44
N HIS A 187 4.83 12.87 17.17
CA HIS A 187 3.71 12.44 16.34
C HIS A 187 2.36 12.94 16.90
N ARG A 188 2.11 12.75 18.20
CA ARG A 188 0.89 13.27 18.84
C ARG A 188 0.74 14.78 18.69
N LEU A 189 1.82 15.56 18.87
CA LEU A 189 1.80 17.01 18.67
C LEU A 189 1.36 17.40 17.25
N PHE A 190 1.91 16.73 16.22
CA PHE A 190 1.51 16.96 14.83
C PHE A 190 0.07 16.52 14.54
N VAL A 191 -0.43 15.45 15.18
CA VAL A 191 -1.84 15.04 15.06
C VAL A 191 -2.76 16.09 15.70
N TRP A 192 -2.45 16.60 16.89
CA TRP A 192 -3.21 17.69 17.52
C TRP A 192 -3.21 18.94 16.65
N TRP A 193 -2.06 19.29 16.07
CA TRP A 193 -1.95 20.39 15.12
C TRP A 193 -2.81 20.17 13.88
N PHE A 194 -2.78 18.97 13.30
CA PHE A 194 -3.60 18.61 12.14
C PHE A 194 -5.11 18.69 12.45
N ILE A 195 -5.54 18.20 13.61
CA ILE A 195 -6.92 18.33 14.09
C ILE A 195 -7.30 19.80 14.25
N LEU A 196 -6.41 20.62 14.82
CA LEU A 196 -6.64 22.06 15.00
C LEU A 196 -6.81 22.77 13.65
N GLN A 197 -5.94 22.51 12.67
CA GLN A 197 -6.04 23.03 11.31
C GLN A 197 -7.37 22.62 10.65
N ALA A 198 -7.77 21.36 10.81
CA ALA A 198 -9.02 20.84 10.27
C ALA A 198 -10.26 21.44 10.94
N ALA A 199 -10.26 21.57 12.27
CA ALA A 199 -11.35 22.18 13.02
C ALA A 199 -11.53 23.66 12.66
N PHE A 200 -10.42 24.39 12.51
CA PHE A 200 -10.44 25.78 12.05
C PHE A 200 -11.01 25.91 10.63
N ALA A 201 -10.55 25.07 9.69
CA ALA A 201 -11.07 25.06 8.33
C ALA A 201 -12.57 24.71 8.28
N ASP A 202 -13.03 23.75 9.09
CA ASP A 202 -14.45 23.41 9.20
C ASP A 202 -15.28 24.52 9.83
N LEU A 203 -14.74 25.24 10.82
CA LEU A 203 -15.39 26.43 11.38
C LEU A 203 -15.61 27.50 10.30
N MET A 204 -14.58 27.79 9.50
CA MET A 204 -14.69 28.73 8.39
C MET A 204 -15.71 28.28 7.34
N LEU A 205 -15.78 26.99 7.02
CA LEU A 205 -16.80 26.46 6.11
C LEU A 205 -18.22 26.67 6.67
N VAL A 206 -18.42 26.40 7.96
CA VAL A 206 -19.72 26.61 8.64
C VAL A 206 -20.12 28.09 8.62
N LEU A 207 -19.19 29.01 8.88
CA LEU A 207 -19.43 30.45 8.79
C LEU A 207 -19.87 30.90 7.39
N VAL A 208 -19.41 30.20 6.34
CA VAL A 208 -19.80 30.43 4.94
C VAL A 208 -21.01 29.57 4.52
N GLY A 209 -21.69 28.90 5.46
CA GLY A 209 -22.87 28.07 5.21
C GLY A 209 -22.58 26.75 4.49
N LYS A 210 -21.33 26.30 4.46
CA LYS A 210 -20.90 25.04 3.84
C LYS A 210 -20.80 23.91 4.88
N LYS A 211 -20.99 22.66 4.43
CA LYS A 211 -20.83 21.47 5.28
C LYS A 211 -19.37 21.26 5.68
N ARG A 212 -19.16 20.81 6.92
CA ARG A 212 -17.86 20.35 7.46
C ARG A 212 -17.33 19.16 6.67
N LYS A 213 -16.03 19.14 6.38
CA LYS A 213 -15.35 18.11 5.57
C LYS A 213 -13.96 17.77 6.07
N HIS A 214 -13.26 18.69 6.72
CA HIS A 214 -11.85 18.52 7.08
C HIS A 214 -11.66 17.54 8.24
N LEU A 215 -12.52 17.56 9.27
CA LEU A 215 -12.42 16.58 10.36
C LEU A 215 -12.71 15.14 9.88
N CYS A 216 -13.61 14.98 8.89
CA CYS A 216 -13.85 13.67 8.27
C CYS A 216 -12.61 13.17 7.52
N MET A 217 -11.86 14.07 6.88
CA MET A 217 -10.59 13.74 6.22
C MET A 217 -9.53 13.32 7.23
N VAL A 218 -9.39 14.04 8.36
CA VAL A 218 -8.45 13.66 9.43
C VAL A 218 -8.72 12.23 9.88
N ASN A 219 -9.97 11.88 10.19
CA ASN A 219 -10.32 10.53 10.63
C ASN A 219 -9.95 9.46 9.59
N ARG A 220 -10.12 9.76 8.30
CA ARG A 220 -9.73 8.84 7.22
C ARG A 220 -8.22 8.65 7.15
N ILE A 221 -7.45 9.72 7.30
CA ILE A 221 -5.99 9.67 7.24
C ILE A 221 -5.43 8.94 8.47
N MET A 222 -5.99 9.17 9.66
CA MET A 222 -5.61 8.42 10.87
C MET A 222 -5.89 6.91 10.72
N ALA A 223 -7.03 6.54 10.11
CA ALA A 223 -7.34 5.13 9.84
C ALA A 223 -6.36 4.49 8.82
N LEU A 224 -5.93 5.26 7.80
CA LEU A 224 -4.91 4.79 6.85
C LEU A 224 -3.54 4.63 7.53
N GLU A 225 -3.16 5.57 8.39
CA GLU A 225 -1.93 5.47 9.17
C GLU A 225 -1.96 4.24 10.08
N GLU A 226 -3.05 4.02 10.81
CA GLU A 226 -3.18 2.87 11.71
C GLU A 226 -3.01 1.55 10.94
N ALA A 227 -3.62 1.44 9.76
CA ALA A 227 -3.45 0.28 8.89
C ALA A 227 -2.01 0.12 8.36
N ALA A 228 -1.29 1.23 8.16
CA ALA A 228 0.09 1.26 7.67
C ALA A 228 1.16 1.15 8.78
N CYS A 229 0.78 1.37 10.03
CA CYS A 229 1.66 1.53 11.20
C CYS A 229 2.63 0.38 11.39
N HIS A 230 2.17 -0.87 11.18
CA HIS A 230 3.06 -2.02 11.25
C HIS A 230 4.17 -1.95 10.20
N PHE A 231 3.83 -1.55 8.96
CA PHE A 231 4.72 -1.47 7.82
C PHE A 231 5.77 -0.35 7.95
N SER A 232 5.45 0.73 8.68
CA SER A 232 6.36 1.84 8.97
C SER A 232 7.25 1.61 10.20
N GLN A 233 6.94 0.60 11.01
CA GLN A 233 7.63 0.30 12.29
C GLN A 233 8.46 -0.97 12.31
N HIS A 234 8.52 -1.71 11.20
CA HIS A 234 9.49 -2.79 11.10
C HIS A 234 10.12 -2.77 9.72
N SER A 235 11.34 -3.29 9.68
CA SER A 235 12.03 -3.56 8.44
C SER A 235 11.80 -5.01 8.02
N TRP A 236 11.66 -5.22 6.73
CA TRP A 236 11.49 -6.54 6.11
C TRP A 236 12.54 -6.69 5.03
N SER A 237 13.08 -7.88 4.89
CA SER A 237 13.74 -8.32 3.66
C SER A 237 12.83 -9.34 2.99
N ALA A 238 12.73 -9.24 1.67
CA ALA A 238 11.88 -10.13 0.89
C ALA A 238 12.76 -10.96 -0.04
N GLU A 239 12.64 -12.28 0.06
CA GLU A 239 13.28 -13.18 -0.88
C GLU A 239 12.61 -13.05 -2.26
N ASN A 240 13.33 -12.54 -3.24
CA ASN A 240 12.82 -12.24 -4.58
C ASN A 240 13.50 -13.06 -5.70
N ALA A 241 14.17 -14.16 -5.35
CA ALA A 241 14.92 -14.99 -6.30
C ALA A 241 14.05 -15.48 -7.46
N ASN A 242 12.84 -15.98 -7.16
CA ASN A 242 11.89 -16.45 -8.16
C ASN A 242 11.49 -15.33 -9.15
N MET A 243 11.25 -14.13 -8.65
CA MET A 243 10.88 -12.99 -9.48
C MET A 243 12.03 -12.56 -10.41
N ARG A 244 13.26 -12.57 -9.89
CA ARG A 244 14.47 -12.27 -10.68
C ARG A 244 14.72 -13.32 -11.77
N ALA A 245 14.47 -14.59 -11.47
CA ALA A 245 14.56 -15.66 -12.47
C ALA A 245 13.55 -15.46 -13.61
N ILE A 246 12.29 -15.14 -13.28
CA ILE A 246 11.26 -14.83 -14.28
C ILE A 246 11.68 -13.64 -15.15
N TRP A 247 12.16 -12.54 -14.54
CA TRP A 247 12.66 -11.39 -15.30
C TRP A 247 13.83 -11.75 -16.23
N ALA A 248 14.77 -12.57 -15.75
CA ALA A 248 15.94 -13.00 -16.50
C ALA A 248 15.57 -13.87 -17.72
N ASN A 249 14.50 -14.67 -17.63
CA ASN A 249 14.03 -15.54 -18.71
C ASN A 249 13.26 -14.79 -19.80
N LEU A 250 12.73 -13.60 -19.52
CA LEU A 250 12.02 -12.81 -20.53
C LEU A 250 12.93 -12.36 -21.68
N SER A 251 12.38 -12.38 -22.89
CA SER A 251 13.02 -11.82 -24.07
C SER A 251 13.18 -10.30 -23.96
N ALA A 252 14.11 -9.72 -24.73
CA ALA A 252 14.30 -8.27 -24.74
C ALA A 252 13.07 -7.50 -25.28
N GLU A 253 12.21 -8.15 -26.07
CA GLU A 253 10.96 -7.57 -26.57
C GLU A 253 9.91 -7.59 -25.46
N ASP A 254 9.73 -8.71 -24.77
CA ASP A 254 8.75 -8.82 -23.67
C ASP A 254 9.08 -7.89 -22.51
N ARG A 255 10.36 -7.69 -22.18
CA ARG A 255 10.78 -6.73 -21.16
C ARG A 255 10.41 -5.28 -21.49
N LYS A 256 10.29 -4.94 -22.78
CA LYS A 256 9.84 -3.60 -23.22
C LYS A 256 8.32 -3.47 -23.14
N VAL A 257 7.59 -4.54 -23.44
CA VAL A 257 6.12 -4.56 -23.40
C VAL A 257 5.61 -4.61 -21.96
N LEU A 258 6.29 -5.38 -21.11
CA LEU A 258 5.94 -5.60 -19.70
C LEU A 258 7.10 -5.16 -18.80
N PRO A 259 7.37 -3.86 -18.66
CA PRO A 259 8.41 -3.37 -17.76
C PRO A 259 7.98 -3.55 -16.31
N PHE A 260 8.80 -4.22 -15.50
CA PHE A 260 8.58 -4.31 -14.05
C PHE A 260 9.88 -4.41 -13.23
N ASP A 261 11.01 -3.99 -13.80
CA ASP A 261 12.30 -4.00 -13.10
C ASP A 261 12.40 -2.85 -12.10
N ILE A 262 12.12 -3.17 -10.84
CA ILE A 262 12.19 -2.21 -9.72
C ILE A 262 13.62 -1.73 -9.49
N ASP A 263 14.64 -2.54 -9.79
CA ASP A 263 16.03 -2.18 -9.53
C ASP A 263 16.50 -1.03 -10.43
N SER A 264 15.88 -0.89 -11.60
CA SER A 264 16.14 0.18 -12.57
C SER A 264 15.26 1.44 -12.40
N LEU A 265 14.30 1.42 -11.47
CA LEU A 265 13.32 2.49 -11.30
C LEU A 265 13.98 3.79 -10.79
N ASP A 266 13.80 4.90 -11.52
CA ASP A 266 14.19 6.23 -11.05
C ASP A 266 13.11 6.80 -10.12
N TRP A 267 13.33 6.62 -8.81
CA TRP A 267 12.44 7.15 -7.78
C TRP A 267 12.27 8.68 -7.87
N LYS A 268 13.30 9.43 -8.27
CA LYS A 268 13.19 10.89 -8.37
C LYS A 268 12.24 11.29 -9.49
N ASP A 269 12.34 10.63 -10.64
CA ASP A 269 11.44 10.89 -11.75
C ASP A 269 10.00 10.44 -11.44
N TYR A 270 9.86 9.28 -10.80
CA TYR A 270 8.57 8.79 -10.31
C TYR A 270 7.87 9.82 -9.40
N PHE A 271 8.59 10.36 -8.40
CA PHE A 271 7.99 11.29 -7.45
C PHE A 271 7.67 12.68 -8.00
N ARG A 272 8.25 13.07 -9.15
CA ARG A 272 7.83 14.29 -9.87
C ARG A 272 6.36 14.20 -10.29
N HIS A 273 5.90 13.01 -10.64
CA HIS A 273 4.54 12.79 -11.13
C HIS A 273 3.57 12.31 -10.03
N PHE A 274 4.09 11.77 -8.93
CA PHE A 274 3.31 11.20 -7.83
C PHE A 274 2.27 12.17 -7.22
N LEU A 275 2.71 13.31 -6.66
CA LEU A 275 1.78 14.28 -6.06
C LEU A 275 0.85 14.96 -7.08
N PRO A 276 1.34 15.42 -8.26
CA PRO A 276 0.45 15.94 -9.31
C PRO A 276 -0.62 14.94 -9.75
N GLY A 277 -0.26 13.66 -9.87
CA GLY A 277 -1.18 12.60 -10.25
C GLY A 277 -2.30 12.39 -9.22
N ILE A 278 -1.96 12.36 -7.92
CA ILE A 278 -2.94 12.28 -6.83
C ILE A 278 -3.83 13.53 -6.80
N LYS A 279 -3.26 14.74 -7.00
CA LYS A 279 -4.02 15.99 -7.08
C LYS A 279 -5.01 15.95 -8.25
N ALA A 280 -4.57 15.53 -9.44
CA ALA A 280 -5.43 15.38 -10.60
C ALA A 280 -6.55 14.35 -10.36
N ALA A 281 -6.26 13.23 -9.70
CA ALA A 281 -7.28 12.27 -9.31
C ALA A 281 -8.31 12.87 -8.33
N LEU A 282 -7.86 13.67 -7.37
CA LEU A 282 -8.73 14.31 -6.38
C LEU A 282 -9.67 15.30 -7.06
N GLU A 283 -9.16 16.10 -7.99
CA GLU A 283 -9.94 17.04 -8.81
C GLU A 283 -10.99 16.30 -9.66
N ARG A 284 -10.61 15.21 -10.33
CA ARG A 284 -11.57 14.35 -11.07
C ARG A 284 -12.69 13.84 -10.18
N CYS A 285 -12.38 13.37 -8.97
CA CYS A 285 -13.41 12.91 -8.02
C CYS A 285 -14.32 14.04 -7.54
N LEU A 286 -13.79 15.25 -7.30
CA LEU A 286 -14.58 16.41 -6.93
C LEU A 286 -15.51 16.87 -8.06
N GLN A 287 -15.03 16.85 -9.30
CA GLN A 287 -15.84 17.17 -10.48
C GLN A 287 -16.99 16.18 -10.68
N ARG A 288 -16.72 14.86 -10.60
CA ARG A 288 -17.74 13.80 -10.67
C ARG A 288 -18.82 13.92 -9.58
N ARG A 289 -18.48 14.43 -8.40
CA ARG A 289 -19.47 14.69 -7.34
C ARG A 289 -20.33 15.91 -7.64
N LYS A 290 -19.75 16.97 -8.20
CA LYS A 290 -20.50 18.17 -8.59
C LYS A 290 -21.50 17.86 -9.70
N SER A 291 -21.11 17.08 -10.72
CA SER A 291 -21.99 16.71 -11.83
C SER A 291 -23.14 15.78 -11.44
N LYS A 292 -23.03 15.03 -10.34
CA LYS A 292 -24.14 14.22 -9.79
C LYS A 292 -25.11 15.02 -8.91
N CYS A 293 -24.73 16.23 -8.50
CA CYS A 293 -25.53 17.10 -7.65
C CYS A 293 -26.16 18.27 -8.41
N ALA A 294 -25.80 18.45 -9.69
CA ALA A 294 -26.42 19.37 -10.63
C ALA A 294 -27.48 18.62 -11.44
#